data_AF-A0A088QVL8-F1
#
_entry.id   AF-A0A088QVL8-F1
#
_cell.length_a   1.000
_cell.length_b   1.000
_cell.length_c   1.000
_cell.angle_alpha   90.00
_cell.angle_beta   90.00
_cell.angle_gamma   90.00
#
_symmetry.space_group_name_H-M   'P 1'
#
loop_
_entity.id
_entity.type
_entity.pdbx_description
1 polymer ?
#
loop_
_entity_poly.entity_id
_entity_poly.type
_entity_poly.pdbx_seq_one_letter_code
_entity_poly.pdbx_strand_id
1 'polypeptide(L)'
;MVVPNSASSGGSAGSSNSSRGLAGGNLSSAWKGTSSTSDPFVRNVHSAYVRYRNSTGAESGTISAYSPTTGLTYNMWCRPAGGNIKCTGGRNAVVYIG
;
A
#
# COMPACT_ATOMS: atom_id res chain seq x y z
N MET A 1 42.36 -13.42 7.24
CA MET A 1 41.36 -12.66 8.02
C MET A 1 40.58 -11.80 7.04
N VAL A 2 39.25 -11.98 7.08
CA VAL A 2 38.13 -11.35 6.37
C VAL A 2 38.06 -11.39 4.82
N VAL A 3 37.00 -12.03 4.33
CA VAL A 3 36.45 -11.94 2.96
C VAL A 3 35.41 -10.80 2.92
N PRO A 4 35.33 -9.97 1.85
CA PRO A 4 34.15 -9.14 1.62
C PRO A 4 33.18 -9.81 0.64
N ASN A 5 31.91 -9.80 1.07
CA ASN A 5 30.74 -10.45 0.51
C ASN A 5 30.12 -9.69 -0.68
N SER A 6 29.75 -10.44 -1.72
CA SER A 6 29.10 -10.03 -2.97
C SER A 6 27.69 -9.45 -2.83
N ALA A 7 27.32 -8.50 -3.71
CA ALA A 7 26.05 -8.38 -4.48
C ALA A 7 25.98 -6.97 -5.13
N SER A 8 26.18 -6.78 -6.45
CA SER A 8 25.17 -6.86 -7.54
C SER A 8 23.83 -6.17 -7.22
N SER A 9 23.19 -5.33 -8.03
CA SER A 9 23.40 -4.80 -9.38
C SER A 9 22.29 -3.77 -9.69
N GLY A 10 22.60 -2.71 -10.45
CA GLY A 10 21.66 -1.87 -11.24
C GLY A 10 20.81 -0.86 -10.45
N GLY A 11 20.65 0.40 -10.82
CA GLY A 11 20.96 1.12 -12.05
C GLY A 11 19.98 2.29 -12.19
N SER A 12 20.49 3.51 -11.92
CA SER A 12 20.10 4.80 -12.51
C SER A 12 18.72 5.44 -12.25
N ALA A 13 18.80 6.65 -11.67
CA ALA A 13 18.38 7.93 -12.28
C ALA A 13 17.38 8.76 -11.47
N GLY A 14 17.80 9.99 -11.14
CA GLY A 14 16.89 11.11 -10.88
C GLY A 14 17.04 11.79 -9.54
N SER A 15 18.03 12.67 -9.41
CA SER A 15 17.99 13.76 -8.42
C SER A 15 16.77 14.64 -8.72
N SER A 16 15.81 14.73 -7.81
CA SER A 16 14.85 15.85 -7.72
C SER A 16 14.21 15.86 -6.34
N ASN A 17 14.45 16.96 -5.63
CA ASN A 17 13.88 17.28 -4.34
C ASN A 17 12.34 17.15 -4.35
N SER A 18 11.82 16.08 -3.74
CA SER A 18 10.43 15.95 -3.32
C SER A 18 10.34 14.73 -2.44
N SER A 19 10.14 14.96 -1.14
CA SER A 19 9.72 13.99 -0.13
C SER A 19 8.40 13.34 -0.55
N ARG A 20 8.42 12.44 -1.53
CA ARG A 20 7.24 11.74 -2.03
C ARG A 20 7.61 10.27 -2.12
N GLY A 21 7.36 9.65 -0.98
CA GLY A 21 7.92 8.40 -0.51
C GLY A 21 7.78 7.25 -1.48
N LEU A 22 8.78 6.38 -1.42
CA LEU A 22 8.73 4.96 -1.75
C LEU A 22 10.06 4.33 -1.30
N ALA A 23 10.20 4.09 0.01
CA ALA A 23 11.16 3.14 0.55
C ALA A 23 10.76 2.77 1.99
N GLY A 24 10.17 1.58 2.17
CA GLY A 24 10.34 0.83 3.42
C GLY A 24 9.67 1.30 4.72
N GLY A 25 8.77 2.27 4.74
CA GLY A 25 8.08 2.67 5.98
C GLY A 25 6.65 3.11 5.66
N ASN A 26 5.61 2.71 6.35
CA ASN A 26 5.53 1.95 7.58
C ASN A 26 4.03 1.58 7.72
N LEU A 27 3.73 0.45 8.35
CA LEU A 27 2.36 0.00 8.56
C LEU A 27 1.55 0.80 9.58
N SER A 28 2.15 1.78 10.22
CA SER A 28 1.47 2.69 11.15
C SER A 28 0.56 3.69 10.42
N SER A 29 0.65 3.79 9.09
CA SER A 29 -0.27 4.57 8.27
C SER A 29 -1.57 3.84 7.93
N ALA A 30 -1.73 2.53 8.13
CA ALA A 30 -2.94 1.83 7.70
C ALA A 30 -3.58 1.00 8.81
N TRP A 31 -4.88 1.16 9.04
CA TRP A 31 -5.62 0.48 10.10
C TRP A 31 -6.92 -0.15 9.61
N LYS A 32 -7.28 -1.28 10.23
CA LYS A 32 -8.54 -1.98 9.99
C LYS A 32 -9.70 -1.24 10.62
N GLY A 33 -10.72 -0.94 9.82
CA GLY A 33 -11.99 -0.37 10.29
C GLY A 33 -13.04 -1.42 10.64
N THR A 34 -12.80 -2.71 10.33
CA THR A 34 -13.74 -3.82 10.60
C THR A 34 -13.01 -5.08 11.03
N SER A 35 -13.69 -5.93 11.80
CA SER A 35 -13.13 -7.22 12.25
C SER A 35 -12.85 -8.21 11.11
N SER A 36 -13.45 -8.01 9.93
CA SER A 36 -13.22 -8.84 8.74
C SER A 36 -11.91 -8.52 8.01
N THR A 37 -11.18 -7.50 8.46
CA THR A 37 -9.94 -7.04 7.82
C THR A 37 -8.75 -7.54 8.62
N SER A 38 -8.01 -8.52 8.07
CA SER A 38 -6.80 -9.05 8.68
C SER A 38 -5.61 -8.10 8.51
N ASP A 39 -4.70 -8.05 9.49
CA ASP A 39 -3.45 -7.29 9.42
C ASP A 39 -2.63 -7.51 8.13
N PRO A 40 -2.44 -8.74 7.61
CA PRO A 40 -1.76 -8.94 6.32
C PRO A 40 -2.57 -8.44 5.12
N PHE A 41 -3.90 -8.37 5.21
CA PHE A 41 -4.73 -7.79 4.15
C PHE A 41 -4.58 -6.26 4.12
N VAL A 42 -4.53 -5.60 5.29
CA VAL A 42 -4.28 -4.15 5.39
C VAL A 42 -2.96 -3.76 4.69
N ARG A 43 -1.90 -4.56 4.88
CA ARG A 43 -0.60 -4.38 4.18
C ARG A 43 -0.74 -4.34 2.67
N ASN A 44 -1.48 -5.31 2.13
CA ASN A 44 -1.67 -5.44 0.69
C ASN A 44 -2.54 -4.31 0.12
N VAL A 45 -3.57 -3.89 0.85
CA VAL A 45 -4.41 -2.75 0.47
C VAL A 45 -3.60 -1.46 0.43
N HIS A 46 -2.76 -1.22 1.45
CA HIS A 46 -1.88 -0.06 1.49
C HIS A 46 -0.91 -0.05 0.30
N SER A 47 -0.22 -1.17 0.05
CA SER A 47 0.70 -1.31 -1.08
C SER A 47 0.02 -1.10 -2.43
N ALA A 48 -1.19 -1.67 -2.62
CA ALA A 48 -1.98 -1.50 -3.83
C ALA A 48 -2.43 -0.05 -4.03
N TYR A 49 -2.84 0.66 -2.97
CA TYR A 49 -3.20 2.07 -3.04
C TYR A 49 -2.01 2.97 -3.43
N VAL A 50 -0.84 2.76 -2.81
CA VAL A 50 0.37 3.52 -3.14
C VAL A 50 0.75 3.32 -4.62
N ARG A 51 0.69 2.08 -5.13
CA ARG A 51 0.92 1.78 -6.55
C ARG A 51 -0.11 2.46 -7.46
N TYR A 52 -1.39 2.38 -7.11
CA TYR A 52 -2.46 3.03 -7.86
C TYR A 52 -2.24 4.54 -7.96
N ARG A 53 -1.96 5.18 -6.83
CA ARG A 53 -1.73 6.62 -6.75
C ARG A 53 -0.46 7.04 -7.50
N ASN A 54 0.59 6.23 -7.47
CA ASN A 54 1.81 6.49 -8.24
C ASN A 54 1.59 6.35 -9.75
N SER A 55 0.75 5.40 -10.18
CA SER A 55 0.46 5.15 -11.59
C SER A 55 -0.55 6.14 -12.19
N THR A 56 -1.61 6.47 -11.44
CA THR A 56 -2.72 7.31 -11.93
C THR A 56 -2.63 8.77 -11.50
N GLY A 57 -1.91 9.06 -10.42
CA GLY A 57 -1.94 10.37 -9.74
C GLY A 57 -3.24 10.66 -8.98
N ALA A 58 -4.22 9.75 -8.99
CA ALA A 58 -5.52 9.97 -8.35
C ALA A 58 -5.51 9.58 -6.87
N GLU A 59 -6.17 10.39 -6.04
CA GLU A 59 -6.36 10.11 -4.60
C GLU A 59 -7.60 9.26 -4.33
N SER A 60 -8.49 9.11 -5.31
CA SER A 60 -9.68 8.29 -5.23
C SER A 60 -9.78 7.37 -6.41
N GLY A 61 -10.12 6.11 -6.15
CA GLY A 61 -10.31 5.12 -7.20
C GLY A 61 -10.43 3.71 -6.66
N THR A 62 -10.56 2.77 -7.58
CA THR A 62 -10.71 1.36 -7.26
C THR A 62 -9.37 0.65 -7.42
N ILE A 63 -8.95 -0.04 -6.37
CA ILE A 63 -7.74 -0.85 -6.33
C ILE A 63 -8.08 -2.31 -6.14
N SER A 64 -7.21 -3.20 -6.61
CA SER A 64 -7.32 -4.63 -6.37
C SER A 64 -6.29 -5.06 -5.33
N ALA A 65 -6.76 -5.63 -4.22
CA ALA A 65 -5.92 -6.07 -3.11
C ALA A 65 -6.08 -7.57 -2.84
N TYR A 66 -4.97 -8.29 -2.83
CA TYR A 66 -4.94 -9.71 -2.51
C TYR A 66 -5.06 -9.94 -0.99
N SER A 67 -5.96 -10.84 -0.59
CA SER A 67 -6.10 -11.29 0.80
C SER A 67 -5.46 -12.66 0.99
N PRO A 68 -4.32 -12.75 1.68
CA PRO A 68 -3.70 -14.05 1.99
C PRO A 68 -4.55 -14.87 2.98
N THR A 69 -5.43 -14.22 3.74
CA THR A 69 -6.34 -14.92 4.67
C THR A 69 -7.37 -15.78 3.93
N THR A 70 -7.88 -15.30 2.79
CA THR A 70 -8.90 -16.04 2.02
C THR A 70 -8.35 -16.59 0.70
N GLY A 71 -7.12 -16.24 0.31
CA GLY A 71 -6.54 -16.58 -0.99
C GLY A 71 -7.20 -15.87 -2.18
N LEU A 72 -7.93 -14.79 -1.96
CA LEU A 72 -8.73 -14.12 -2.99
C LEU A 72 -8.32 -12.65 -3.14
N THR A 73 -8.46 -12.13 -4.35
CA THR A 73 -8.29 -10.70 -4.65
C THR A 73 -9.62 -9.99 -4.54
N TYR A 74 -9.67 -8.90 -3.78
CA TYR A 74 -10.85 -8.07 -3.61
C TYR A 74 -10.62 -6.70 -4.23
N ASN A 75 -11.66 -6.18 -4.88
CA ASN A 75 -11.69 -4.76 -5.26
C ASN A 75 -12.08 -3.90 -4.05
N MET A 76 -11.28 -2.88 -3.79
CA MET A 76 -11.54 -1.86 -2.78
C MET A 76 -11.61 -0.49 -3.45
N TRP A 77 -12.62 0.27 -3.09
CA TRP A 77 -12.76 1.65 -3.47
C TRP A 77 -12.13 2.54 -2.40
N CYS A 78 -11.03 3.19 -2.74
CA CYS A 78 -10.35 4.19 -1.92
C CYS A 78 -10.81 5.60 -2.26
N ARG A 79 -11.04 6.42 -1.23
CA ARG A 79 -11.36 7.85 -1.37
C ARG A 79 -10.83 8.65 -0.18
N PRO A 80 -10.48 9.93 -0.35
CA PRO A 80 -10.14 10.80 0.75
C PRO A 80 -11.34 10.99 1.70
N ALA A 81 -11.05 10.98 2.99
CA ALA A 81 -11.99 11.07 4.11
C ALA A 81 -11.33 11.83 5.28
N GLY A 82 -11.46 13.16 5.28
CA GLY A 82 -11.09 14.00 6.43
C GLY A 82 -9.61 13.94 6.82
N GLY A 83 -8.70 13.90 5.84
CA GLY A 83 -7.25 13.85 6.07
C GLY A 83 -6.63 12.46 5.96
N ASN A 84 -7.46 11.41 5.89
CA ASN A 84 -7.03 10.05 5.60
C ASN A 84 -7.65 9.56 4.29
N ILE A 85 -7.20 8.43 3.77
CA ILE A 85 -7.82 7.68 2.68
C ILE A 85 -8.61 6.53 3.26
N LYS A 86 -9.89 6.47 2.94
CA LYS A 86 -10.78 5.37 3.32
C LYS A 86 -10.97 4.45 2.12
N CYS A 87 -10.45 3.23 2.23
CA CYS A 87 -10.67 2.13 1.29
C CYS A 87 -11.77 1.20 1.80
N THR A 88 -12.84 1.06 1.02
CA THR A 88 -13.97 0.18 1.33
C THR A 88 -14.21 -0.81 0.21
N GLY A 89 -14.43 -2.08 0.51
CA GLY A 89 -14.70 -3.07 -0.53
C GLY A 89 -14.78 -4.51 -0.05
N GLY A 90 -14.95 -5.44 -0.99
CA GLY A 90 -15.17 -6.86 -0.69
C GLY A 90 -16.44 -7.10 0.13
N ARG A 91 -16.31 -7.80 1.27
CA ARG A 91 -17.40 -8.17 2.18
C ARG A 91 -17.57 -7.15 3.32
N ASN A 92 -17.85 -5.89 3.00
CA ASN A 92 -17.89 -4.77 3.97
C ASN A 92 -16.55 -4.50 4.67
N ALA A 93 -15.42 -4.83 4.04
CA ALA A 93 -14.11 -4.51 4.62
C ALA A 93 -13.86 -3.00 4.50
N VAL A 94 -13.40 -2.40 5.59
CA VAL A 94 -12.98 -0.99 5.66
C VAL A 94 -11.54 -0.95 6.11
N VAL A 95 -10.71 -0.23 5.35
CA VAL A 95 -9.31 0.04 5.64
C VAL A 95 -9.11 1.54 5.54
N TYR A 96 -8.42 2.11 6.52
CA TYR A 96 -7.99 3.50 6.48
C TYR A 96 -6.49 3.54 6.23
N ILE A 97 -6.03 4.55 5.48
CA ILE A 97 -4.64 4.81 5.14
C ILE A 97 -4.38 6.31 5.41
N GLY A 98 -3.33 6.66 6.14
CA GLY A 98 -2.94 8.02 6.56
C GLY A 98 -1.54 8.40 6.11
#